data_AF-A0A183BNU9-F1
#
_entry.id   AF-A0A183BNU9-F1
#
_cell.length_a   1.000
_cell.length_b   1.000
_cell.length_c   1.000
_cell.angle_alpha   90.00
_cell.angle_beta   90.00
_cell.angle_gamma   90.00
#
_symmetry.space_group_name_H-M   'P 1'
#
loop_
_entity.id
_entity.type
_entity.pdbx_description
1 polymer ?
#
loop_
_entity_poly.entity_id
_entity_poly.type
_entity_poly.pdbx_seq_one_letter_code
_entity_poly.pdbx_strand_id
1 'polypeptide(L)'
;MFAGGVGNATAARALLEERRADRDGCTPLLCAVKRNDLDAALQLLAYGADPHRADANGDTPLHHAVMASSVQIVKLLLCFGANLNVPNNAGQTANSLKIKDRQLADEIISRARMWMQHGVCSAGHNSSSKGDSKRDVAIARVAREQQHLALLYQQHRTTTLSGDGGDRMSSNALRLLSLDGGGIRGLVLIQMLMEIERLMDDSTKTKHQKEKGNFVQRHFDWIAGTSTGAILALALADGTPLLDCLRLYLRLKDDVFGPQAKASRFGGYKPECIEQFLQEHFGGQRKMADLRCGKMKVFVTATKAEQIPIELVLFRNYNSPFAASDKHAPGKVRIWQAARYSSAAPTYFASMDGLMDGGLIANNPSNELLREVYLHNEAAQLNIVSLGNPILKPLQLI
;
A
#
# COMPACT_ATOMS: atom_id res chain seq x y z
N MET A 1 29.22 -3.18 -18.61
CA MET A 1 28.47 -2.85 -19.84
C MET A 1 27.10 -3.51 -19.78
N PHE A 2 26.04 -2.70 -19.88
CA PHE A 2 24.64 -3.04 -20.21
C PHE A 2 23.96 -4.22 -19.48
N ALA A 3 23.51 -4.00 -18.24
CA ALA A 3 22.39 -4.77 -17.66
C ALA A 3 21.27 -3.86 -17.10
N GLY A 4 21.61 -2.63 -16.67
CA GLY A 4 20.65 -1.65 -16.12
C GLY A 4 19.82 -0.87 -17.14
N GLY A 5 19.92 -1.19 -18.43
CA GLY A 5 19.18 -0.50 -19.51
C GLY A 5 17.96 -1.26 -20.05
N VAL A 6 17.82 -2.55 -19.75
CA VAL A 6 16.79 -3.37 -20.40
C VAL A 6 15.43 -3.18 -19.74
N GLY A 7 15.34 -3.20 -18.41
CA GLY A 7 14.08 -3.04 -17.67
C GLY A 7 13.47 -1.63 -17.78
N ASN A 8 14.28 -0.58 -17.71
CA ASN A 8 13.79 0.81 -17.82
C ASN A 8 13.40 1.17 -19.28
N ALA A 9 14.13 0.64 -20.27
CA ALA A 9 13.76 0.82 -21.67
C ALA A 9 12.50 0.03 -22.07
N THR A 10 12.26 -1.16 -21.52
CA THR A 10 11.02 -1.93 -21.77
C THR A 10 9.83 -1.33 -21.03
N ALA A 11 10.01 -0.84 -19.80
CA ALA A 11 9.01 -0.10 -19.02
C ALA A 11 8.53 1.18 -19.71
N ALA A 12 9.49 2.03 -20.08
CA ALA A 12 9.22 3.29 -20.77
C ALA A 12 8.65 3.03 -22.16
N ARG A 13 9.12 1.99 -22.88
CA ARG A 13 8.50 1.56 -24.15
C ARG A 13 7.09 1.04 -23.97
N ALA A 14 6.82 0.20 -22.97
CA ALA A 14 5.49 -0.32 -22.68
C ALA A 14 4.49 0.81 -22.41
N LEU A 15 4.88 1.79 -21.59
CA LEU A 15 4.09 3.00 -21.32
C LEU A 15 3.91 3.92 -22.54
N LEU A 16 4.97 4.09 -23.35
CA LEU A 16 4.93 4.89 -24.58
C LEU A 16 4.09 4.22 -25.68
N GLU A 17 4.17 2.90 -25.79
CA GLU A 17 3.35 2.08 -26.69
C GLU A 17 1.90 2.04 -26.22
N GLU A 18 1.65 2.04 -24.92
CA GLU A 18 0.29 2.07 -24.43
C GLU A 18 -0.44 3.37 -24.73
N ARG A 19 0.28 4.51 -24.70
CA ARG A 19 -0.28 5.79 -25.16
C ARG A 19 -0.69 5.75 -26.63
N ARG A 20 -0.03 4.92 -27.45
CA ARG A 20 -0.34 4.71 -28.87
C ARG A 20 -1.38 3.61 -29.03
N ALA A 21 -2.65 3.99 -28.89
CA ALA A 21 -3.72 3.14 -29.38
C ALA A 21 -3.62 3.04 -30.91
N ASP A 22 -3.96 1.87 -31.46
CA ASP A 22 -4.13 1.73 -32.91
C ASP A 22 -5.37 2.50 -33.41
N ARG A 23 -5.67 2.39 -34.71
CA ARG A 23 -6.83 3.09 -35.31
C ARG A 23 -8.18 2.68 -34.70
N ASP A 24 -8.24 1.53 -34.04
CA ASP A 24 -9.44 0.99 -33.41
C ASP A 24 -9.46 1.28 -31.90
N GLY A 25 -8.54 2.12 -31.40
CA GLY A 25 -8.44 2.42 -29.98
C GLY A 25 -7.80 1.30 -29.16
N CYS A 26 -7.27 0.25 -29.80
CA CYS A 26 -6.75 -0.92 -29.11
C CYS A 26 -5.38 -0.60 -28.50
N THR A 27 -5.27 -0.77 -27.18
CA THR A 27 -4.03 -0.63 -26.42
C THR A 27 -3.26 -1.96 -26.38
N PRO A 28 -1.94 -1.96 -26.10
CA PRO A 28 -1.19 -3.18 -25.85
C PRO A 28 -1.81 -4.07 -24.76
N LEU A 29 -2.41 -3.46 -23.72
CA LEU A 29 -3.13 -4.19 -22.68
C LEU A 29 -4.34 -4.91 -23.27
N LEU A 30 -5.15 -4.23 -24.09
CA LEU A 30 -6.28 -4.85 -24.79
C LEU A 30 -5.82 -5.99 -25.71
N CYS A 31 -4.71 -5.83 -26.43
CA CYS A 31 -4.13 -6.90 -27.24
C CYS A 31 -3.67 -8.10 -26.41
N ALA A 32 -3.08 -7.90 -25.23
CA ALA A 32 -2.70 -8.97 -24.32
C ALA A 32 -3.95 -9.71 -23.80
N VAL A 33 -4.98 -8.95 -23.38
CA VAL A 33 -6.25 -9.52 -22.91
C VAL A 33 -6.96 -10.33 -24.01
N LYS A 34 -7.08 -9.79 -25.22
CA LYS A 34 -7.69 -10.48 -26.37
C LYS A 34 -6.97 -11.78 -26.74
N ARG A 35 -5.65 -11.84 -26.53
CA ARG A 35 -4.83 -13.04 -26.74
C ARG A 35 -4.81 -13.99 -25.53
N ASN A 36 -5.49 -13.63 -24.45
CA ASN A 36 -5.48 -14.34 -23.17
C ASN A 36 -4.06 -14.53 -22.60
N ASP A 37 -3.19 -13.54 -22.82
CA ASP A 37 -1.80 -13.54 -22.35
C ASP A 37 -1.72 -12.86 -20.97
N LEU A 38 -1.81 -13.68 -19.92
CA LEU A 38 -1.81 -13.23 -18.53
C LEU A 38 -0.51 -12.54 -18.13
N ASP A 39 0.64 -13.06 -18.57
CA ASP A 39 1.95 -12.56 -18.18
C ASP A 39 2.21 -11.20 -18.82
N ALA A 40 1.89 -11.04 -20.11
CA ALA A 40 1.96 -9.75 -20.77
C ALA A 40 1.00 -8.73 -20.14
N ALA A 41 -0.23 -9.13 -19.82
CA ALA A 41 -1.20 -8.24 -19.15
C ALA A 41 -0.71 -7.79 -17.77
N LEU A 42 -0.17 -8.70 -16.96
CA LEU A 42 0.40 -8.39 -15.64
C LEU A 42 1.58 -7.41 -15.76
N GLN A 43 2.49 -7.66 -16.69
CA GLN A 43 3.65 -6.80 -16.91
C GLN A 43 3.22 -5.40 -17.31
N LEU A 44 2.30 -5.26 -18.27
CA LEU A 44 1.78 -3.97 -18.70
C LEU A 44 1.14 -3.20 -17.53
N LEU A 45 0.28 -3.85 -16.75
CA LEU A 45 -0.36 -3.24 -15.58
C LEU A 45 0.66 -2.81 -14.51
N ALA A 46 1.67 -3.65 -14.23
CA ALA A 46 2.75 -3.33 -13.29
C ALA A 46 3.59 -2.12 -13.74
N TYR A 47 3.72 -1.90 -15.04
CA TYR A 47 4.41 -0.74 -15.61
C TYR A 47 3.55 0.50 -15.77
N GLY A 48 2.27 0.44 -15.43
CA GLY A 48 1.41 1.62 -15.38
C GLY A 48 0.23 1.59 -16.32
N ALA A 49 -0.08 0.43 -16.92
CA ALA A 49 -1.22 0.33 -17.81
C ALA A 49 -2.54 0.68 -17.14
N ASP A 50 -3.39 1.39 -17.88
CA ASP A 50 -4.70 1.83 -17.44
C ASP A 50 -5.72 0.71 -17.69
N PRO A 51 -6.22 0.05 -16.63
CA PRO A 51 -7.19 -1.03 -16.76
C PRO A 51 -8.57 -0.55 -17.24
N HIS A 52 -8.81 0.76 -17.33
CA HIS A 52 -10.08 1.36 -17.75
C HIS A 52 -10.08 1.87 -19.18
N ARG A 53 -8.92 1.90 -19.86
CA ARG A 53 -8.82 2.48 -21.20
C ARG A 53 -9.56 1.63 -22.23
N ALA A 54 -10.69 2.14 -22.69
CA ALA A 54 -11.57 1.47 -23.64
C ALA A 54 -11.08 1.58 -25.09
N ASP A 55 -11.49 0.61 -25.91
CA ASP A 55 -11.35 0.67 -27.37
C ASP A 55 -12.42 1.56 -28.04
N ALA A 56 -12.45 1.61 -29.37
CA ALA A 56 -13.42 2.41 -30.12
C ALA A 56 -14.90 2.05 -29.86
N ASN A 57 -15.18 0.84 -29.36
CA ASN A 57 -16.54 0.42 -28.99
C ASN A 57 -16.90 0.77 -27.55
N GLY A 58 -15.99 1.41 -26.80
CA GLY A 58 -16.15 1.64 -25.37
C GLY A 58 -15.89 0.38 -24.53
N ASP A 59 -15.39 -0.71 -25.12
CA ASP A 59 -15.09 -1.92 -24.39
C ASP A 59 -13.75 -1.78 -23.66
N THR A 60 -13.80 -1.82 -22.33
CA THR A 60 -12.60 -1.83 -21.48
C THR A 60 -11.88 -3.19 -21.53
N PRO A 61 -10.62 -3.29 -21.07
CA PRO A 61 -9.95 -4.58 -20.88
C PRO A 61 -10.80 -5.60 -20.12
N LEU A 62 -11.60 -5.13 -19.15
CA LEU A 62 -12.47 -6.00 -18.36
C LEU A 62 -13.63 -6.57 -19.19
N HIS A 63 -14.20 -5.81 -20.13
CA HIS A 63 -15.22 -6.32 -21.07
C HIS A 63 -14.65 -7.46 -21.91
N HIS A 64 -13.48 -7.24 -22.52
CA HIS A 64 -12.81 -8.27 -23.33
C HIS A 64 -12.45 -9.50 -22.51
N ALA A 65 -11.94 -9.34 -21.29
CA ALA A 65 -11.60 -10.46 -20.41
C ALA A 65 -12.84 -11.32 -20.05
N VAL A 66 -13.99 -10.67 -19.82
CA VAL A 66 -15.27 -11.33 -19.57
C VAL A 66 -15.79 -12.04 -20.82
N MET A 67 -15.75 -11.40 -21.99
CA MET A 67 -16.16 -12.01 -23.27
C MET A 67 -15.30 -13.21 -23.65
N ALA A 68 -14.00 -13.15 -23.35
CA ALA A 68 -13.04 -14.23 -23.56
C ALA A 68 -13.11 -15.34 -22.49
N SER A 69 -13.98 -15.20 -21.48
CA SER A 69 -14.12 -16.15 -20.38
C SER A 69 -12.81 -16.39 -19.59
N SER A 70 -11.94 -15.39 -19.46
CA SER A 70 -10.65 -15.53 -18.78
C SER A 70 -10.72 -15.15 -17.30
N VAL A 71 -10.93 -16.14 -16.42
CA VAL A 71 -10.98 -15.95 -14.95
C VAL A 71 -9.76 -15.19 -14.43
N GLN A 72 -8.56 -15.59 -14.87
CA GLN A 72 -7.31 -15.10 -14.31
C GLN A 72 -7.07 -13.64 -14.68
N ILE A 73 -7.36 -13.27 -15.94
CA ILE A 73 -7.25 -11.90 -16.40
C ILE A 73 -8.32 -11.02 -15.75
N VAL A 74 -9.54 -11.52 -15.55
CA VAL A 74 -10.57 -10.79 -14.80
C VAL A 74 -10.11 -10.52 -13.36
N LYS A 75 -9.59 -11.53 -12.64
CA LYS A 75 -9.04 -11.35 -11.29
C LYS A 75 -7.91 -10.33 -11.28
N LEU A 76 -6.99 -10.43 -12.24
CA LEU A 76 -5.88 -9.51 -12.38
C LEU A 76 -6.37 -8.07 -12.55
N LEU A 77 -7.29 -7.82 -13.49
CA LEU A 77 -7.82 -6.48 -13.75
C LEU A 77 -8.55 -5.91 -12.52
N LEU A 78 -9.33 -6.72 -11.80
CA LEU A 78 -9.98 -6.32 -10.56
C LEU A 78 -8.96 -5.94 -9.47
N CYS A 79 -7.87 -6.69 -9.33
CA CYS A 79 -6.78 -6.36 -8.42
C CYS A 79 -6.12 -4.99 -8.69
N PHE A 80 -6.21 -4.50 -9.93
CA PHE A 80 -5.74 -3.17 -10.35
C PHE A 80 -6.85 -2.10 -10.33
N GLY A 81 -8.01 -2.40 -9.76
CA GLY A 81 -9.10 -1.44 -9.58
C GLY A 81 -10.08 -1.32 -10.75
N ALA A 82 -10.05 -2.25 -11.72
CA ALA A 82 -10.99 -2.23 -12.85
C ALA A 82 -12.45 -2.24 -12.35
N ASN A 83 -13.27 -1.34 -12.89
CA ASN A 83 -14.65 -1.16 -12.46
C ASN A 83 -15.60 -1.93 -13.39
N LEU A 84 -16.39 -2.83 -12.79
CA LEU A 84 -17.34 -3.69 -13.48
C LEU A 84 -18.59 -2.98 -14.00
N ASN A 85 -18.85 -1.77 -13.50
CA ASN A 85 -20.07 -1.00 -13.78
C ASN A 85 -19.85 0.10 -14.83
N VAL A 86 -18.67 0.16 -15.45
CA VAL A 86 -18.43 1.09 -16.57
C VAL A 86 -19.16 0.55 -17.80
N PRO A 87 -20.08 1.30 -18.42
CA PRO A 87 -20.76 0.86 -19.64
C PRO A 87 -19.91 1.15 -20.88
N ASN A 88 -19.98 0.25 -21.86
CA ASN A 88 -19.48 0.48 -23.21
C ASN A 88 -20.45 1.33 -24.05
N ASN A 89 -20.14 1.56 -25.34
CA ASN A 89 -20.98 2.40 -26.21
C ASN A 89 -22.37 1.79 -26.49
N ALA A 90 -22.54 0.47 -26.27
CA ALA A 90 -23.83 -0.22 -26.36
C ALA A 90 -24.62 -0.19 -25.03
N GLY A 91 -24.12 0.52 -24.01
CA GLY A 91 -24.73 0.58 -22.67
C GLY A 91 -24.56 -0.70 -21.85
N GLN A 92 -23.71 -1.64 -22.30
CA GLN A 92 -23.44 -2.87 -21.59
C GLN A 92 -22.26 -2.65 -20.64
N THR A 93 -22.43 -3.04 -19.38
CA THR A 93 -21.33 -3.14 -18.41
C THR A 93 -20.71 -4.53 -18.45
N ALA A 94 -19.46 -4.67 -18.01
CA ALA A 94 -18.79 -5.97 -17.92
C ALA A 94 -19.60 -7.01 -17.11
N ASN A 95 -20.32 -6.56 -16.07
CA ASN A 95 -21.22 -7.39 -15.27
C ASN A 95 -22.49 -7.84 -16.02
N SER A 96 -22.94 -7.06 -17.00
CA SER A 96 -24.15 -7.34 -17.80
C SER A 96 -23.90 -8.18 -19.06
N LEU A 97 -22.62 -8.43 -19.40
CA LEU A 97 -22.27 -9.19 -20.58
C LEU A 97 -22.74 -10.65 -20.46
N LYS A 98 -23.28 -11.18 -21.56
CA LYS A 98 -23.70 -12.59 -21.63
C LYS A 98 -22.48 -13.49 -21.74
N ILE A 99 -22.10 -14.11 -20.63
CA ILE A 99 -21.04 -15.13 -20.59
C ILE A 99 -21.68 -16.49 -20.94
N LYS A 100 -21.07 -17.21 -21.89
CA LYS A 100 -21.57 -18.54 -22.31
C LYS A 100 -21.44 -19.58 -21.20
N ASP A 101 -20.40 -19.45 -20.37
CA ASP A 101 -20.16 -20.30 -19.20
C ASP A 101 -20.84 -19.70 -17.95
N ARG A 102 -21.87 -20.39 -17.47
CA ARG A 102 -22.66 -19.96 -16.31
C ARG A 102 -21.87 -20.04 -15.00
N GLN A 103 -21.00 -21.05 -14.81
CA GLN A 103 -20.19 -21.16 -13.59
C GLN A 103 -19.16 -20.03 -13.52
N LEU A 104 -18.59 -19.66 -14.65
CA LEU A 104 -17.67 -18.54 -14.75
C LEU A 104 -18.37 -17.20 -14.48
N ALA A 105 -19.56 -17.00 -15.03
CA ALA A 105 -20.38 -15.83 -14.74
C ALA A 105 -20.62 -15.70 -13.24
N ASP A 106 -21.00 -16.79 -12.59
CA ASP A 106 -21.27 -16.82 -11.16
C ASP A 106 -20.00 -16.54 -10.33
N GLU A 107 -18.82 -17.04 -10.72
CA GLU A 107 -17.54 -16.75 -10.03
C GLU A 107 -17.12 -15.28 -10.17
N ILE A 108 -17.26 -14.69 -11.37
CA ILE A 108 -16.93 -13.27 -11.62
C ILE A 108 -17.91 -12.37 -10.86
N ILE A 109 -19.20 -12.66 -10.93
CA ILE A 109 -20.26 -11.91 -10.23
C ILE A 109 -20.14 -12.09 -8.71
N SER A 110 -19.80 -13.29 -8.22
CA SER A 110 -19.59 -13.55 -6.80
C SER A 110 -18.41 -12.73 -6.26
N ARG A 111 -17.27 -12.72 -6.96
CA ARG A 111 -16.12 -11.91 -6.57
C ARG A 111 -16.38 -10.41 -6.67
N ALA A 112 -17.03 -9.98 -7.75
CA ALA A 112 -17.53 -8.62 -7.92
C ALA A 112 -18.43 -8.18 -6.77
N ARG A 113 -19.39 -9.01 -6.37
CA ARG A 113 -20.31 -8.75 -5.25
C ARG A 113 -19.58 -8.76 -3.92
N MET A 114 -18.65 -9.68 -3.68
CA MET A 114 -17.81 -9.70 -2.49
C MET A 114 -17.02 -8.39 -2.38
N TRP A 115 -16.49 -7.88 -3.50
CA TRP A 115 -15.81 -6.59 -3.54
C TRP A 115 -16.77 -5.40 -3.40
N MET A 116 -18.01 -5.47 -3.87
CA MET A 116 -18.98 -4.35 -3.78
C MET A 116 -19.81 -4.32 -2.47
N GLN A 117 -20.05 -5.43 -1.79
CA GLN A 117 -21.02 -5.55 -0.69
C GLN A 117 -20.45 -5.43 0.73
N HIS A 118 -19.14 -5.22 0.92
CA HIS A 118 -18.62 -4.99 2.28
C HIS A 118 -18.89 -3.58 2.85
N GLY A 119 -19.61 -2.73 2.12
CA GLY A 119 -20.33 -1.59 2.68
C GLY A 119 -21.75 -1.98 3.06
N VAL A 120 -22.02 -2.09 4.36
CA VAL A 120 -23.29 -2.47 5.01
C VAL A 120 -23.49 -3.99 5.14
N CYS A 121 -23.18 -4.51 6.34
CA CYS A 121 -23.83 -5.69 6.88
C CYS A 121 -25.35 -5.44 6.95
N SER A 122 -26.07 -5.61 5.84
CA SER A 122 -27.52 -5.76 5.89
C SER A 122 -27.79 -7.21 6.24
N ALA A 123 -28.48 -7.40 7.35
CA ALA A 123 -28.90 -8.69 7.86
C ALA A 123 -29.59 -9.54 6.79
N GLY A 124 -29.24 -10.82 6.77
CA GLY A 124 -30.11 -11.90 6.33
C GLY A 124 -30.16 -12.15 4.83
N HIS A 125 -29.27 -13.01 4.33
CA HIS A 125 -29.70 -14.05 3.38
C HIS A 125 -28.87 -15.32 3.58
N ASN A 126 -29.56 -16.37 4.06
CA ASN A 126 -29.07 -17.75 4.06
C ASN A 126 -28.96 -18.24 2.62
N SER A 127 -27.74 -18.37 2.09
CA SER A 127 -27.48 -19.27 0.98
C SER A 127 -26.55 -20.37 1.45
N SER A 128 -27.12 -21.55 1.65
CA SER A 128 -26.44 -22.79 1.99
C SER A 128 -25.55 -23.26 0.84
N SER A 129 -24.25 -22.98 0.91
CA SER A 129 -23.24 -23.68 0.11
C SER A 129 -22.40 -24.55 1.04
N LYS A 130 -22.33 -25.87 0.75
CA LYS A 130 -21.48 -26.83 1.46
C LYS A 130 -20.00 -26.49 1.22
N GLY A 131 -19.44 -25.66 2.10
CA GLY A 131 -18.02 -25.31 2.17
C GLY A 131 -17.33 -26.01 3.35
N ASP A 132 -16.01 -26.11 3.26
CA ASP A 132 -15.11 -26.80 4.18
C ASP A 132 -15.24 -26.25 5.63
N SER A 133 -15.77 -27.07 6.55
CA SER A 133 -16.33 -26.63 7.85
C SER A 133 -15.35 -25.84 8.74
N LYS A 134 -14.03 -26.05 8.56
CA LYS A 134 -13.00 -25.30 9.29
C LYS A 134 -12.83 -23.87 8.78
N ARG A 135 -12.97 -23.63 7.47
CA ARG A 135 -12.88 -22.28 6.89
C ARG A 135 -14.12 -21.45 7.26
N ASP A 136 -15.29 -22.06 7.22
CA ASP A 136 -16.54 -21.38 7.58
C ASP A 136 -16.57 -20.97 9.06
N VAL A 137 -16.01 -21.81 9.94
CA VAL A 137 -15.84 -21.48 11.37
C VAL A 137 -14.86 -20.33 11.58
N ALA A 138 -13.74 -20.30 10.86
CA ALA A 138 -12.76 -19.22 10.94
C ALA A 138 -13.34 -17.88 10.44
N ILE A 139 -14.05 -17.90 9.31
CA ILE A 139 -14.74 -16.73 8.75
C ILE A 139 -15.81 -16.23 9.73
N ALA A 140 -16.61 -17.12 10.30
CA ALA A 140 -17.62 -16.77 11.30
C ALA A 140 -17.00 -16.20 12.59
N ARG A 141 -15.83 -16.68 13.01
CA ARG A 141 -15.11 -16.14 14.18
C ARG A 141 -14.63 -14.72 13.91
N VAL A 142 -13.99 -14.48 12.77
CA VAL A 142 -13.52 -13.14 12.36
C VAL A 142 -14.69 -12.17 12.24
N ALA A 143 -15.81 -12.59 11.64
CA ALA A 143 -17.02 -11.76 11.54
C ALA A 143 -17.60 -11.36 12.91
N ARG A 144 -17.61 -12.29 13.89
CA ARG A 144 -18.03 -11.99 15.26
C ARG A 144 -17.08 -11.05 15.97
N GLU A 145 -15.77 -11.25 15.84
CA GLU A 145 -14.75 -10.36 16.39
C GLU A 145 -14.88 -8.94 15.80
N GLN A 146 -15.13 -8.82 14.49
CA GLN A 146 -15.37 -7.55 13.82
C GLN A 146 -16.66 -6.86 14.30
N GLN A 147 -17.77 -7.60 14.46
CA GLN A 147 -19.01 -7.05 15.03
C GLN A 147 -18.81 -6.58 16.48
N HIS A 148 -18.08 -7.35 17.28
CA HIS A 148 -17.78 -6.97 18.66
C HIS A 148 -16.89 -5.72 18.74
N LEU A 149 -15.87 -5.63 17.89
CA LEU A 149 -15.03 -4.44 17.76
C LEU A 149 -15.82 -3.23 17.27
N ALA A 150 -16.72 -3.41 16.30
CA ALA A 150 -17.60 -2.35 15.80
C ALA A 150 -18.56 -1.85 16.90
N LEU A 151 -19.08 -2.76 17.72
CA LEU A 151 -19.91 -2.43 18.88
C LEU A 151 -19.10 -1.70 19.96
N LEU A 152 -17.90 -2.17 20.31
CA LEU A 152 -17.01 -1.48 21.25
C LEU A 152 -16.64 -0.07 20.74
N TYR A 153 -16.37 0.06 19.45
CA TYR A 153 -16.11 1.35 18.81
C TYR A 153 -17.33 2.27 18.86
N GLN A 154 -18.52 1.76 18.54
CA GLN A 154 -19.78 2.51 18.67
C GLN A 154 -20.07 2.86 20.12
N GLN A 155 -19.86 1.95 21.07
CA GLN A 155 -20.07 2.17 22.50
C GLN A 155 -19.14 3.24 23.04
N HIS A 156 -17.85 3.23 22.67
CA HIS A 156 -16.91 4.31 22.99
C HIS A 156 -17.30 5.64 22.35
N ARG A 157 -17.88 5.61 21.15
CA ARG A 157 -18.42 6.79 20.48
C ARG A 157 -19.73 7.30 21.09
N THR A 158 -20.57 6.44 21.68
CA THR A 158 -21.83 6.85 22.33
C THR A 158 -21.65 7.26 23.78
N THR A 159 -20.76 6.61 24.54
CA THR A 159 -20.42 7.04 25.92
C THR A 159 -19.76 8.42 25.97
N THR A 160 -19.19 8.87 24.85
CA THR A 160 -18.66 10.24 24.68
C THR A 160 -19.72 11.26 24.25
N LEU A 161 -20.92 10.84 23.83
CA LEU A 161 -21.99 11.72 23.34
C LEU A 161 -23.13 11.94 24.36
N SER A 162 -23.18 11.19 25.46
CA SER A 162 -24.22 11.31 26.49
C SER A 162 -23.87 12.28 27.65
N GLY A 163 -22.83 13.09 27.50
CA GLY A 163 -22.54 14.22 28.39
C GLY A 163 -23.20 15.50 27.88
N ASP A 164 -24.24 15.96 28.58
CA ASP A 164 -24.94 17.22 28.34
C ASP A 164 -23.96 18.42 28.46
N GLY A 165 -23.77 19.14 27.34
CA GLY A 165 -22.93 20.33 27.29
C GLY A 165 -22.09 20.46 26.01
N GLY A 166 -22.64 21.17 25.02
CA GLY A 166 -21.88 21.94 24.01
C GLY A 166 -20.75 21.20 23.29
N ASP A 167 -21.10 20.55 22.19
CA ASP A 167 -20.24 19.82 21.26
C ASP A 167 -18.97 20.59 20.83
N ARG A 168 -17.89 20.40 21.58
CA ARG A 168 -16.49 20.50 21.15
C ARG A 168 -15.66 19.50 21.95
N MET A 169 -15.84 18.21 21.68
CA MET A 169 -14.73 17.29 21.91
C MET A 169 -13.62 17.70 20.94
N SER A 170 -12.58 18.33 21.49
CA SER A 170 -11.37 18.73 20.78
C SER A 170 -10.88 17.60 19.88
N SER A 171 -10.56 17.94 18.65
CA SER A 171 -9.94 17.13 17.60
C SER A 171 -8.55 16.59 17.98
N ASN A 172 -8.42 15.81 19.06
CA ASN A 172 -7.14 15.45 19.69
C ASN A 172 -6.73 13.97 19.53
N ALA A 173 -7.48 13.13 18.81
CA ALA A 173 -7.06 11.75 18.57
C ALA A 173 -6.02 11.68 17.44
N LEU A 174 -4.85 11.09 17.72
CA LEU A 174 -3.84 10.79 16.68
C LEU A 174 -4.15 9.48 15.98
N ARG A 175 -4.03 9.45 14.66
CA ARG A 175 -4.21 8.26 13.82
C ARG A 175 -2.85 7.74 13.38
N LEU A 176 -2.56 6.49 13.71
CA LEU A 176 -1.25 5.87 13.53
C LEU A 176 -1.36 4.72 12.53
N LEU A 177 -0.40 4.61 11.61
CA LEU A 177 -0.27 3.50 10.68
C LEU A 177 1.08 2.80 10.86
N SER A 178 1.06 1.51 11.15
CA SER A 178 2.26 0.69 11.30
C SER A 178 2.28 -0.37 10.19
N LEU A 179 3.41 -0.46 9.48
CA LEU A 179 3.58 -1.35 8.33
C LEU A 179 4.71 -2.35 8.57
N ASP A 180 4.34 -3.61 8.77
CA ASP A 180 5.25 -4.70 9.07
C ASP A 180 6.19 -5.03 7.91
N GLY A 181 7.35 -5.58 8.25
CA GLY A 181 8.25 -6.22 7.29
C GLY A 181 7.72 -7.57 6.82
N GLY A 182 8.13 -8.01 5.62
CA GLY A 182 7.70 -9.32 5.11
C GLY A 182 8.12 -9.70 3.69
N GLY A 183 9.05 -8.96 3.07
CA GLY A 183 9.44 -9.17 1.67
C GLY A 183 8.30 -8.82 0.70
N ILE A 184 8.16 -9.58 -0.38
CA ILE A 184 7.13 -9.34 -1.42
C ILE A 184 5.70 -9.45 -0.89
N ARG A 185 5.50 -10.05 0.29
CA ARG A 185 4.19 -10.14 0.96
C ARG A 185 3.59 -8.79 1.34
N GLY A 186 4.35 -7.68 1.27
CA GLY A 186 3.80 -6.34 1.41
C GLY A 186 2.68 -6.00 0.41
N LEU A 187 2.53 -6.77 -0.69
CA LEU A 187 1.36 -6.73 -1.57
C LEU A 187 0.03 -6.91 -0.81
N VAL A 188 0.03 -7.71 0.27
CA VAL A 188 -1.15 -7.91 1.12
C VAL A 188 -1.52 -6.63 1.87
N LEU A 189 -0.53 -5.93 2.43
CA LEU A 189 -0.75 -4.65 3.12
C LEU A 189 -1.31 -3.60 2.16
N ILE A 190 -0.79 -3.55 0.93
CA ILE A 190 -1.27 -2.62 -0.10
C ILE A 190 -2.73 -2.91 -0.44
N GLN A 191 -3.10 -4.18 -0.66
CA GLN A 191 -4.48 -4.54 -0.99
C GLN A 191 -5.45 -4.25 0.17
N MET A 192 -5.02 -4.49 1.42
CA MET A 192 -5.81 -4.09 2.58
C MET A 192 -6.03 -2.58 2.63
N LEU A 193 -4.98 -1.78 2.39
CA LEU A 193 -5.10 -0.32 2.38
C LEU A 193 -5.95 0.21 1.21
N MET A 194 -5.84 -0.39 0.02
CA MET A 194 -6.70 -0.05 -1.14
C MET A 194 -8.17 -0.30 -0.82
N GLU A 195 -8.48 -1.41 -0.15
CA GLU A 195 -9.86 -1.70 0.23
C GLU A 195 -10.36 -0.76 1.32
N ILE A 196 -9.52 -0.41 2.31
CA ILE A 196 -9.86 0.62 3.31
C ILE A 196 -10.11 1.97 2.63
N GLU A 197 -9.23 2.39 1.70
CA GLU A 197 -9.40 3.62 0.91
C GLU A 197 -10.75 3.62 0.19
N ARG A 198 -11.07 2.52 -0.51
CA ARG A 198 -12.33 2.36 -1.25
C ARG A 198 -13.56 2.46 -0.34
N LEU A 199 -13.54 1.80 0.82
CA LEU A 199 -14.65 1.84 1.79
C LEU A 199 -14.84 3.22 2.42
N MET A 200 -13.75 3.96 2.62
CA MET A 200 -13.80 5.29 3.20
C MET A 200 -14.23 6.36 2.17
N ASP A 201 -13.79 6.25 0.92
CA ASP A 201 -14.13 7.20 -0.15
C ASP A 201 -15.61 7.13 -0.56
N ASP A 202 -16.28 5.96 -0.49
CA ASP A 202 -17.71 5.83 -0.83
C ASP A 202 -18.64 6.59 0.14
N SER A 203 -18.19 6.84 1.38
CA SER A 203 -18.97 7.52 2.42
C SER A 203 -18.97 9.05 2.33
N THR A 204 -18.19 9.66 1.43
CA THR A 204 -17.94 11.12 1.40
C THR A 204 -18.19 11.80 0.04
N LYS A 205 -19.06 11.21 -0.80
CA LYS A 205 -19.44 11.64 -2.17
C LYS A 205 -19.91 13.10 -2.40
N THR A 206 -19.70 14.04 -1.48
CA THR A 206 -20.08 15.44 -1.71
C THR A 206 -19.00 16.50 -1.53
N LYS A 207 -17.80 16.27 -0.97
CA LYS A 207 -16.84 17.39 -0.77
C LYS A 207 -15.33 17.14 -0.90
N HIS A 208 -14.83 15.90 -0.95
CA HIS A 208 -13.40 15.61 -0.74
C HIS A 208 -12.49 15.69 -1.98
N GLN A 209 -13.03 15.98 -3.16
CA GLN A 209 -12.23 16.08 -4.40
C GLN A 209 -11.30 17.31 -4.48
N LYS A 210 -11.20 18.09 -3.38
CA LYS A 210 -10.34 19.28 -3.25
C LYS A 210 -9.20 19.13 -2.23
N GLU A 211 -9.09 18.01 -1.51
CA GLU A 211 -8.00 17.84 -0.55
C GLU A 211 -6.71 17.36 -1.24
N LYS A 212 -5.59 18.01 -0.91
CA LYS A 212 -4.27 17.74 -1.50
C LYS A 212 -3.60 16.58 -0.76
N GLY A 213 -3.19 15.53 -1.48
CA GLY A 213 -2.46 14.38 -0.93
C GLY A 213 -3.19 13.04 -1.16
N ASN A 214 -2.48 11.93 -0.97
CA ASN A 214 -3.09 10.60 -1.10
C ASN A 214 -3.97 10.24 0.12
N PHE A 215 -4.67 9.11 0.07
CA PHE A 215 -5.50 8.62 1.19
C PHE A 215 -4.76 8.60 2.53
N VAL A 216 -3.53 8.06 2.56
CA VAL A 216 -2.78 7.92 3.81
C VAL A 216 -2.44 9.27 4.42
N GLN A 217 -1.99 10.24 3.62
CA GLN A 217 -1.70 11.60 4.06
C GLN A 217 -2.93 12.35 4.61
N ARG A 218 -4.13 12.02 4.13
CA ARG A 218 -5.39 12.62 4.59
C ARG A 218 -5.89 12.01 5.91
N HIS A 219 -5.61 10.73 6.13
CA HIS A 219 -6.22 9.97 7.23
C HIS A 219 -5.28 9.58 8.37
N PHE A 220 -3.96 9.70 8.22
CA PHE A 220 -2.99 9.33 9.26
C PHE A 220 -2.05 10.47 9.61
N ASP A 221 -1.75 10.60 10.90
CA ASP A 221 -0.85 11.62 11.46
C ASP A 221 0.59 11.09 11.55
N TRP A 222 0.72 9.77 11.72
CA TRP A 222 2.01 9.08 11.78
C TRP A 222 1.99 7.79 10.98
N ILE A 223 3.12 7.49 10.36
CA ILE A 223 3.37 6.22 9.69
C ILE A 223 4.75 5.67 10.04
N ALA A 224 4.82 4.38 10.34
CA ALA A 224 6.05 3.66 10.59
C ALA A 224 6.15 2.43 9.67
N GLY A 225 7.37 2.06 9.28
CA GLY A 225 7.58 0.87 8.48
C GLY A 225 8.90 0.15 8.77
N THR A 226 8.87 -1.17 8.61
CA THR A 226 10.06 -2.02 8.69
C THR A 226 10.24 -2.83 7.41
N SER A 227 11.48 -3.02 6.95
CA SER A 227 11.81 -3.83 5.78
C SER A 227 11.07 -3.37 4.52
N THR A 228 10.35 -4.24 3.82
CA THR A 228 9.48 -3.81 2.73
C THR A 228 8.40 -2.84 3.21
N GLY A 229 7.82 -3.02 4.39
CA GLY A 229 6.91 -2.04 5.02
C GLY A 229 7.50 -0.63 5.13
N ALA A 230 8.84 -0.49 5.25
CA ALA A 230 9.52 0.80 5.19
C ALA A 230 9.48 1.44 3.78
N ILE A 231 9.68 0.64 2.73
CA ILE A 231 9.56 1.10 1.34
C ILE A 231 8.13 1.63 1.11
N LEU A 232 7.12 0.88 1.56
CA LEU A 232 5.72 1.29 1.46
C LEU A 232 5.41 2.53 2.29
N ALA A 233 5.89 2.60 3.54
CA ALA A 233 5.69 3.75 4.41
C ALA A 233 6.25 5.03 3.80
N LEU A 234 7.47 4.97 3.25
CA LEU A 234 8.12 6.11 2.60
C LEU A 234 7.39 6.50 1.31
N ALA A 235 6.95 5.54 0.49
CA ALA A 235 6.22 5.81 -0.75
C ALA A 235 4.86 6.49 -0.46
N LEU A 236 4.08 5.95 0.47
CA LEU A 236 2.80 6.53 0.89
C LEU A 236 2.99 7.90 1.51
N ALA A 237 4.03 8.08 2.34
CA ALA A 237 4.33 9.38 2.90
C ALA A 237 4.75 10.41 1.87
N ASP A 238 5.48 9.99 0.84
CA ASP A 238 5.90 10.88 -0.25
C ASP A 238 4.78 11.22 -1.24
N GLY A 239 3.57 10.71 -1.00
CA GLY A 239 2.37 11.01 -1.79
C GLY A 239 2.10 10.03 -2.93
N THR A 240 2.83 8.91 -3.01
CA THR A 240 2.56 7.86 -4.01
C THR A 240 1.18 7.25 -3.76
N PRO A 241 0.27 7.19 -4.75
CA PRO A 241 -1.02 6.53 -4.62
C PRO A 241 -0.89 5.03 -4.36
N LEU A 242 -1.90 4.40 -3.72
CA LEU A 242 -1.86 2.99 -3.39
C LEU A 242 -1.74 2.06 -4.61
N LEU A 243 -2.42 2.40 -5.72
CA LEU A 243 -2.27 1.67 -6.99
C LEU A 243 -0.83 1.73 -7.53
N ASP A 244 -0.15 2.87 -7.37
CA ASP A 244 1.24 3.01 -7.79
C ASP A 244 2.20 2.30 -6.83
N CYS A 245 1.85 2.19 -5.54
CA CYS A 245 2.54 1.32 -4.60
C CYS A 245 2.39 -0.17 -4.99
N LEU A 246 1.21 -0.60 -5.44
CA LEU A 246 0.98 -1.96 -5.96
C LEU A 246 1.91 -2.23 -7.16
N ARG A 247 1.93 -1.31 -8.13
CA ARG A 247 2.83 -1.34 -9.30
C ARG A 247 4.30 -1.37 -8.90
N LEU A 248 4.70 -0.55 -7.93
CA LEU A 248 6.04 -0.54 -7.37
C LEU A 248 6.42 -1.92 -6.82
N TYR A 249 5.56 -2.57 -6.04
CA TYR A 249 5.86 -3.87 -5.46
C TYR A 249 5.93 -5.00 -6.48
N LEU A 250 5.08 -4.97 -7.50
CA LEU A 250 5.15 -5.94 -8.59
C LEU A 250 6.47 -5.81 -9.35
N ARG A 251 6.93 -4.58 -9.63
CA ARG A 251 8.27 -4.36 -10.20
C ARG A 251 9.38 -4.75 -9.24
N LEU A 252 9.25 -4.49 -7.93
CA LEU A 252 10.22 -4.92 -6.92
C LEU A 252 10.41 -6.45 -6.95
N LYS A 253 9.33 -7.22 -7.11
CA LYS A 253 9.41 -8.69 -7.25
C LYS A 253 10.33 -9.09 -8.40
N ASP A 254 10.15 -8.46 -9.55
CA ASP A 254 10.79 -8.92 -10.78
C ASP A 254 12.17 -8.30 -10.95
N ASP A 255 12.34 -7.01 -10.67
CA ASP A 255 13.59 -6.26 -10.87
C ASP A 255 14.63 -6.51 -9.77
N VAL A 256 14.18 -6.77 -8.53
CA VAL A 256 15.05 -6.95 -7.37
C VAL A 256 15.12 -8.41 -6.91
N PHE A 257 14.00 -9.13 -6.95
CA PHE A 257 13.94 -10.54 -6.54
C PHE A 257 13.91 -11.52 -7.72
N GLY A 258 14.03 -11.04 -8.96
CA GLY A 258 14.05 -11.87 -10.15
C GLY A 258 15.37 -12.62 -10.39
N PRO A 259 15.37 -13.60 -11.30
CA PRO A 259 16.56 -14.40 -11.62
C PRO A 259 17.79 -13.58 -12.04
N GLN A 260 17.57 -12.47 -12.74
CA GLN A 260 18.62 -11.56 -13.22
C GLN A 260 19.34 -10.79 -12.11
N ALA A 261 18.65 -10.56 -10.98
CA ALA A 261 19.16 -9.85 -9.82
C ALA A 261 19.94 -10.75 -8.84
N LYS A 262 19.93 -12.07 -9.06
CA LYS A 262 20.71 -13.02 -8.25
C LYS A 262 22.21 -12.76 -8.40
N ALA A 263 22.91 -12.69 -7.27
CA ALA A 263 24.37 -12.60 -7.24
C ALA A 263 25.03 -13.94 -7.56
N SER A 264 24.41 -15.05 -7.15
CA SER A 264 24.80 -16.41 -7.52
C SER A 264 23.62 -17.39 -7.36
N ARG A 265 23.78 -18.64 -7.81
CA ARG A 265 22.74 -19.68 -7.75
C ARG A 265 22.20 -19.96 -6.33
N PHE A 266 23.09 -19.86 -5.32
CA PHE A 266 22.76 -20.08 -3.91
C PHE A 266 22.93 -18.83 -3.04
N GLY A 267 23.35 -17.71 -3.64
CA GLY A 267 23.61 -16.45 -2.94
C GLY A 267 22.38 -15.55 -2.87
N GLY A 268 22.58 -14.44 -2.15
CA GLY A 268 21.65 -13.32 -2.09
C GLY A 268 21.50 -12.59 -3.43
N TYR A 269 20.97 -11.39 -3.37
CA TYR A 269 20.75 -10.51 -4.51
C TYR A 269 21.81 -9.42 -4.57
N LYS A 270 22.07 -8.95 -5.79
CA LYS A 270 23.00 -7.87 -6.08
C LYS A 270 22.49 -6.57 -5.41
N PRO A 271 23.27 -5.92 -4.51
CA PRO A 271 22.87 -4.68 -3.86
C PRO A 271 22.50 -3.58 -4.85
N GLU A 272 23.20 -3.54 -5.99
CA GLU A 272 23.01 -2.51 -7.02
C GLU A 272 21.60 -2.52 -7.59
N CYS A 273 20.95 -3.69 -7.67
CA CYS A 273 19.60 -3.83 -8.21
C CYS A 273 18.57 -3.11 -7.31
N ILE A 274 18.61 -3.36 -5.99
CA ILE A 274 17.68 -2.71 -5.06
C ILE A 274 18.02 -1.23 -4.88
N GLU A 275 19.30 -0.86 -4.89
CA GLU A 275 19.73 0.53 -4.75
C GLU A 275 19.31 1.37 -5.95
N GLN A 276 19.51 0.88 -7.17
CA GLN A 276 19.03 1.54 -8.38
C GLN A 276 17.50 1.66 -8.37
N PHE A 277 16.79 0.58 -8.04
CA PHE A 277 15.32 0.57 -7.95
C PHE A 277 14.79 1.65 -6.99
N LEU A 278 15.37 1.74 -5.79
CA LEU A 278 14.99 2.73 -4.78
C LEU A 278 15.36 4.16 -5.20
N GLN A 279 16.51 4.35 -5.86
CA GLN A 279 16.93 5.65 -6.37
C GLN A 279 16.04 6.14 -7.52
N GLU A 280 15.60 5.25 -8.41
CA GLU A 280 14.67 5.57 -9.50
C GLU A 280 13.31 6.02 -8.96
N HIS A 281 12.81 5.40 -7.89
CA HIS A 281 11.53 5.79 -7.29
C HIS A 281 11.61 7.04 -6.40
N PHE A 282 12.56 7.07 -5.44
CA PHE A 282 12.62 8.14 -4.44
C PHE A 282 13.48 9.35 -4.86
N GLY A 283 14.29 9.20 -5.91
CA GLY A 283 15.28 10.17 -6.33
C GLY A 283 16.62 9.99 -5.60
N GLY A 284 17.71 9.98 -6.36
CA GLY A 284 19.05 9.67 -5.83
C GLY A 284 19.63 10.69 -4.85
N GLN A 285 19.11 11.93 -4.78
CA GLN A 285 19.60 12.99 -3.89
C GLN A 285 18.60 13.46 -2.85
N ARG A 286 17.34 13.04 -2.94
CA ARG A 286 16.29 13.48 -2.02
C ARG A 286 16.52 12.90 -0.63
N LYS A 287 16.34 13.74 0.38
CA LYS A 287 16.57 13.45 1.78
C LYS A 287 15.27 13.19 2.52
N MET A 288 15.36 12.59 3.70
CA MET A 288 14.18 12.33 4.55
C MET A 288 13.42 13.63 4.88
N ALA A 289 14.12 14.76 4.99
CA ALA A 289 13.51 16.09 5.14
C ALA A 289 12.70 16.55 3.92
N ASP A 290 12.96 15.99 2.74
CA ASP A 290 12.32 16.37 1.46
C ASP A 290 11.04 15.57 1.17
N LEU A 291 10.59 14.71 2.11
CA LEU A 291 9.36 13.93 1.96
C LEU A 291 8.15 14.86 1.84
N ARG A 292 7.29 14.61 0.86
CA ARG A 292 6.12 15.44 0.54
C ARG A 292 4.91 15.14 1.43
N CYS A 293 5.14 14.91 2.72
CA CYS A 293 4.15 14.39 3.68
C CYS A 293 3.47 15.48 4.54
N GLY A 294 3.74 16.76 4.30
CA GLY A 294 3.15 17.86 5.05
C GLY A 294 3.49 17.79 6.55
N LYS A 295 2.47 17.65 7.41
CA LYS A 295 2.64 17.52 8.87
C LYS A 295 2.81 16.08 9.34
N MET A 296 2.63 15.10 8.44
CA MET A 296 2.69 13.69 8.81
C MET A 296 4.11 13.30 9.21
N LYS A 297 4.22 12.56 10.31
CA LYS A 297 5.50 12.06 10.82
C LYS A 297 5.73 10.64 10.35
N VAL A 298 6.96 10.39 9.93
CA VAL A 298 7.37 9.18 9.25
C VAL A 298 8.66 8.72 9.89
N PHE A 299 8.74 7.43 10.21
CA PHE A 299 10.03 6.81 10.44
C PHE A 299 10.10 5.38 9.92
N VAL A 300 11.32 4.93 9.67
CA VAL A 300 11.60 3.55 9.29
C VAL A 300 12.71 2.98 10.15
N THR A 301 12.66 1.67 10.39
CA THR A 301 13.56 0.96 11.30
C THR A 301 14.78 0.41 10.56
N ALA A 302 15.93 0.38 11.22
CA ALA A 302 17.10 -0.36 10.77
C ALA A 302 17.89 -0.85 11.99
N THR A 303 18.74 -1.85 11.80
CA THR A 303 19.50 -2.46 12.88
C THR A 303 20.99 -2.22 12.69
N LYS A 304 21.65 -1.59 13.67
CA LYS A 304 23.10 -1.49 13.71
C LYS A 304 23.67 -2.72 14.43
N ALA A 305 24.11 -3.68 13.63
CA ALA A 305 24.47 -5.01 14.11
C ALA A 305 25.99 -5.28 14.19
N GLU A 306 26.82 -4.35 13.73
CA GLU A 306 28.29 -4.45 13.82
C GLU A 306 28.86 -4.02 15.20
N GLN A 307 28.00 -3.82 16.19
CA GLN A 307 28.38 -3.41 17.53
C GLN A 307 27.62 -4.23 18.59
N ILE A 308 28.17 -4.25 19.81
CA ILE A 308 27.51 -4.81 20.99
C ILE A 308 27.39 -3.67 22.03
N PRO A 309 26.18 -3.37 22.54
CA PRO A 309 24.91 -4.00 22.19
C PRO A 309 24.41 -3.61 20.79
N ILE A 310 23.66 -4.52 20.15
CA ILE A 310 22.97 -4.26 18.89
C ILE A 310 21.94 -3.14 19.15
N GLU A 311 21.86 -2.18 18.22
CA GLU A 311 21.04 -0.98 18.40
C GLU A 311 20.00 -0.83 17.28
N LEU A 312 18.77 -0.44 17.67
CA LEU A 312 17.73 -0.04 16.74
C LEU A 312 17.92 1.42 16.34
N VAL A 313 18.07 1.66 15.05
CA VAL A 313 18.19 2.99 14.47
C VAL A 313 16.87 3.34 13.79
N LEU A 314 16.33 4.53 14.10
CA LEU A 314 15.13 5.05 13.46
C LEU A 314 15.50 6.21 12.52
N PHE A 315 15.20 6.04 11.24
CA PHE A 315 15.34 7.09 10.23
C PHE A 315 14.04 7.86 10.10
N ARG A 316 14.05 9.13 10.51
CA ARG A 316 12.85 9.98 10.66
C ARG A 316 12.82 11.06 9.60
N ASN A 317 11.63 11.59 9.28
CA ASN A 317 11.47 12.84 8.54
C ASN A 317 11.45 14.09 9.46
N TYR A 318 11.43 13.88 10.78
CA TYR A 318 11.49 14.92 11.82
C TYR A 318 12.74 14.74 12.69
N ASN A 319 13.16 15.80 13.38
CA ASN A 319 14.28 15.71 14.31
C ASN A 319 13.88 14.90 15.55
N SER A 320 14.78 14.02 16.00
CA SER A 320 14.60 13.31 17.27
C SER A 320 14.49 14.33 18.42
N PRO A 321 13.45 14.23 19.28
CA PRO A 321 13.26 15.18 20.38
C PRO A 321 14.37 15.15 21.44
N PHE A 322 15.11 14.04 21.55
CA PHE A 322 16.06 13.81 22.65
C PHE A 322 17.51 13.61 22.20
N ALA A 323 17.81 13.70 20.89
CA ALA A 323 19.17 13.52 20.39
C ALA A 323 19.89 14.87 20.28
N ALA A 324 20.87 15.13 21.17
CA ALA A 324 21.69 16.35 21.15
C ALA A 324 22.52 16.51 19.85
N SER A 325 22.85 15.40 19.18
CA SER A 325 23.49 15.39 17.85
C SER A 325 22.99 14.16 17.08
N ASP A 326 21.96 14.34 16.27
CA ASP A 326 21.43 13.26 15.43
C ASP A 326 22.32 13.07 14.17
N LYS A 327 23.08 11.97 14.15
CA LYS A 327 23.85 11.54 12.97
C LYS A 327 22.93 11.16 11.80
N HIS A 328 21.70 10.75 12.12
CA HIS A 328 20.67 10.33 11.18
C HIS A 328 19.57 11.38 11.02
N ALA A 329 19.89 12.65 11.30
CA ALA A 329 18.98 13.77 11.12
C ALA A 329 18.35 13.76 9.71
N PRO A 330 17.08 14.20 9.57
CA PRO A 330 16.32 14.10 8.32
C PRO A 330 17.02 14.81 7.14
N GLY A 331 17.78 15.87 7.40
CA GLY A 331 18.55 16.61 6.39
C GLY A 331 19.89 15.98 6.00
N LYS A 332 20.26 14.81 6.54
CA LYS A 332 21.52 14.11 6.27
C LYS A 332 21.34 12.78 5.54
N VAL A 333 20.19 12.12 5.72
CA VAL A 333 19.95 10.77 5.17
C VAL A 333 19.07 10.86 3.92
N ARG A 334 19.47 10.17 2.85
CA ARG A 334 18.66 10.06 1.63
C ARG A 334 17.50 9.09 1.83
N ILE A 335 16.36 9.36 1.20
CA ILE A 335 15.15 8.52 1.34
C ILE A 335 15.44 7.09 0.89
N TRP A 336 16.09 6.92 -0.27
CA TRP A 336 16.44 5.60 -0.80
C TRP A 336 17.42 4.84 0.11
N GLN A 337 18.33 5.56 0.79
CA GLN A 337 19.27 4.94 1.75
C GLN A 337 18.51 4.44 2.98
N ALA A 338 17.62 5.25 3.56
CA ALA A 338 16.79 4.83 4.69
C ALA A 338 15.94 3.58 4.35
N ALA A 339 15.35 3.55 3.14
CA ALA A 339 14.64 2.37 2.63
C ALA A 339 15.59 1.16 2.50
N ARG A 340 16.78 1.35 1.91
CA ARG A 340 17.77 0.29 1.69
C ARG A 340 18.32 -0.29 2.98
N TYR A 341 18.57 0.54 4.00
CA TYR A 341 18.99 0.09 5.33
C TYR A 341 17.88 -0.76 5.97
N SER A 342 16.64 -0.27 5.91
CA SER A 342 15.50 -0.97 6.50
C SER A 342 15.22 -2.32 5.84
N SER A 343 15.41 -2.44 4.52
CA SER A 343 15.11 -3.65 3.74
C SER A 343 16.32 -4.57 3.51
N ALA A 344 17.42 -4.37 4.24
CA ALA A 344 18.66 -5.15 4.11
C ALA A 344 18.58 -6.52 4.80
N ALA A 345 17.58 -7.33 4.43
CA ALA A 345 17.31 -8.62 5.09
C ALA A 345 18.55 -9.52 5.03
N PRO A 346 19.05 -10.02 6.17
CA PRO A 346 20.17 -10.96 6.19
C PRO A 346 19.86 -12.17 5.30
N THR A 347 20.90 -12.78 4.73
CA THR A 347 20.85 -13.85 3.69
C THR A 347 20.39 -13.39 2.31
N TYR A 348 19.59 -12.31 2.21
CA TYR A 348 19.14 -11.77 0.93
C TYR A 348 20.01 -10.63 0.43
N PHE A 349 20.39 -9.70 1.30
CA PHE A 349 21.22 -8.55 0.96
C PHE A 349 22.37 -8.41 1.96
N ALA A 350 23.50 -7.90 1.47
CA ALA A 350 24.58 -7.45 2.33
C ALA A 350 24.16 -6.20 3.14
N SER A 351 24.78 -6.00 4.30
CA SER A 351 24.68 -4.76 5.07
C SER A 351 25.17 -3.57 4.26
N MET A 352 24.67 -2.38 4.58
CA MET A 352 25.10 -1.11 3.99
C MET A 352 25.43 -0.16 5.13
N ASP A 353 26.64 0.42 5.14
CA ASP A 353 27.12 1.33 6.19
C ASP A 353 27.00 0.76 7.62
N GLY A 354 27.18 -0.55 7.77
CA GLY A 354 27.05 -1.28 9.03
C GLY A 354 25.62 -1.43 9.55
N LEU A 355 24.63 -1.13 8.71
CA LEU A 355 23.20 -1.28 9.00
C LEU A 355 22.61 -2.48 8.25
N MET A 356 21.67 -3.15 8.92
CA MET A 356 20.90 -4.29 8.44
C MET A 356 19.40 -4.05 8.64
N ASP A 357 18.58 -4.99 8.14
CA ASP A 357 17.12 -4.91 8.22
C ASP A 357 16.61 -4.62 9.63
N GLY A 358 15.64 -3.72 9.74
CA GLY A 358 14.98 -3.39 11.00
C GLY A 358 14.25 -4.58 11.62
N GLY A 359 13.88 -5.58 10.81
CA GLY A 359 13.21 -6.81 11.22
C GLY A 359 14.02 -7.70 12.14
N LEU A 360 15.33 -7.44 12.30
CA LEU A 360 16.15 -8.10 13.33
C LEU A 360 15.76 -7.70 14.76
N ILE A 361 15.23 -6.49 14.96
CA ILE A 361 14.77 -6.01 16.28
C ILE A 361 13.26 -5.74 16.28
N ALA A 362 12.76 -4.96 15.31
CA ALA A 362 11.41 -4.42 15.29
C ALA A 362 10.69 -4.71 13.96
N ASN A 363 10.42 -5.99 13.68
CA ASN A 363 9.74 -6.39 12.44
C ASN A 363 8.31 -5.80 12.29
N ASN A 364 7.62 -5.63 13.41
CA ASN A 364 6.37 -4.88 13.50
C ASN A 364 6.64 -3.61 14.32
N PRO A 365 6.69 -2.42 13.69
CA PRO A 365 7.11 -1.20 14.37
C PRO A 365 6.01 -0.53 15.21
N SER A 366 4.94 -1.25 15.58
CA SER A 366 3.79 -0.65 16.28
C SER A 366 4.16 -0.14 17.68
N ASN A 367 5.00 -0.89 18.40
CA ASN A 367 5.45 -0.48 19.74
C ASN A 367 6.40 0.71 19.65
N GLU A 368 7.30 0.70 18.67
CA GLU A 368 8.23 1.79 18.37
C GLU A 368 7.46 3.05 17.99
N LEU A 369 6.36 2.90 17.24
CA LEU A 369 5.49 4.00 16.83
C LEU A 369 4.78 4.61 18.02
N LEU A 370 4.19 3.80 18.89
CA LEU A 370 3.57 4.29 20.13
C LEU A 370 4.59 4.98 21.03
N ARG A 371 5.80 4.43 21.15
CA ARG A 371 6.91 5.02 21.91
C ARG A 371 7.34 6.37 21.33
N GLU A 372 7.52 6.47 20.01
CA GLU A 372 7.90 7.73 19.36
C GLU A 372 6.83 8.81 19.52
N VAL A 373 5.55 8.44 19.44
CA VAL A 373 4.42 9.36 19.72
C VAL A 373 4.49 9.86 21.16
N TYR A 374 4.67 8.96 22.13
CA TYR A 374 4.82 9.30 23.55
C TYR A 374 5.99 10.27 23.76
N LEU A 375 7.18 9.91 23.29
CA LEU A 375 8.40 10.71 23.41
C LEU A 375 8.24 12.10 22.79
N HIS A 376 7.59 12.19 21.63
CA HIS A 376 7.36 13.46 20.98
C HIS A 376 6.37 14.34 21.76
N ASN A 377 5.34 13.76 22.36
CA ASN A 377 4.39 14.50 23.20
C ASN A 377 5.06 15.00 24.48
N GLU A 378 5.86 14.17 25.14
CA GLU A 378 6.64 14.58 26.33
C GLU A 378 7.59 15.74 26.01
N ALA A 379 8.34 15.63 24.91
CA ALA A 379 9.24 16.69 24.49
C ALA A 379 8.51 18.01 24.20
N ALA A 380 7.30 17.94 23.66
CA ALA A 380 6.48 19.13 23.44
C ALA A 380 5.95 19.74 24.73
N GLN A 381 5.56 18.93 25.71
CA GLN A 381 5.17 19.41 27.04
C GLN A 381 6.34 20.12 27.75
N LEU A 382 7.56 19.64 27.53
CA LEU A 382 8.79 20.26 28.04
C LEU A 382 9.27 21.45 27.21
N ASN A 383 8.51 21.91 26.20
CA ASN A 383 8.88 22.98 25.24
C ASN A 383 10.20 22.72 24.48
N ILE A 384 10.61 21.46 24.36
CA ILE A 384 11.81 21.04 23.60
C ILE A 384 11.52 21.04 22.09
N VAL A 385 10.27 20.78 21.69
CA VAL A 385 9.84 20.75 20.28
C VAL A 385 8.55 21.55 20.10
N SER A 386 8.49 22.41 19.08
CA SER A 386 7.26 23.09 18.67
C SER A 386 6.34 22.12 17.92
N LEU A 387 5.19 21.79 18.50
CA LEU A 387 4.20 20.92 17.87
C LEU A 387 3.33 21.68 16.86
N GLY A 388 3.19 21.13 15.65
CA GLY A 388 2.21 21.58 14.65
C GLY A 388 0.82 20.94 14.77
N ASN A 389 0.63 20.04 15.76
CA ASN A 389 -0.57 19.21 16.05
C ASN A 389 -0.84 19.19 17.57
N PRO A 390 -2.08 18.89 18.04
CA PRO A 390 -2.41 18.95 19.46
C PRO A 390 -1.62 17.94 20.31
N ILE A 391 -1.22 18.37 21.50
CA ILE A 391 -0.64 17.54 22.56
C ILE A 391 -1.67 16.49 22.97
N LEU A 392 -1.36 15.19 22.86
CA LEU A 392 -2.13 14.19 23.60
C LEU A 392 -1.89 14.47 25.07
N LYS A 393 -2.96 14.77 25.82
CA LYS A 393 -2.87 14.84 27.28
C LYS A 393 -2.29 13.51 27.78
N PRO A 394 -1.38 13.52 28.77
CA PRO A 394 -0.80 12.29 29.28
C PRO A 394 -1.91 11.32 29.64
N LEU A 395 -1.75 10.06 29.24
CA LEU A 395 -2.59 8.95 29.71
C LEU A 395 -2.53 8.99 31.24
N GLN A 396 -3.60 9.48 31.88
CA GLN A 396 -3.82 9.21 33.28
C GLN A 396 -4.07 7.71 33.35
N LEU A 397 -3.02 6.96 33.69
CA LEU A 397 -3.15 5.58 34.15
C LEU A 397 -4.05 5.65 35.40
N ILE A 398 -5.30 5.24 35.24
CA ILE A 398 -6.21 4.93 36.35
C ILE A 398 -5.88 3.52 36.83
#